data_AF-A0A7X5ZWU9-F1
#
_entry.id   AF-A0A7X5ZWU9-F1
#
_cell.length_a   1.000
_cell.length_b   1.000
_cell.length_c   1.000
_cell.angle_alpha   90.00
_cell.angle_beta   90.00
_cell.angle_gamma   90.00
#
_symmetry.space_group_name_H-M   'P 1'
#
loop_
_entity.id
_entity.type
_entity.pdbx_description
1 polymer ?
#
loop_
_entity_poly.entity_id
_entity_poly.type
_entity_poly.pdbx_seq_one_letter_code
_entity_poly.pdbx_strand_id
1 'polypeptide(L)'
;MIRTLIIFGALAGLAACDSGGTRAQSAASDPAPAASGPGKGKGYSHDPFPSTYRAYPGAPTLLTNVTVLDGEGGRIDRGQVLFRDGKIVAVGQNLDAAGATVIDGQGKYVTPGVIDIHSHLGDYPSPGVQANSDGNEMTGPVTAEVWAEHSVWPQDPGFGRALANGGVTTLQILPGSANLMGGRSVVVKNVYARTMQGMKFPGAPYGLKMACGENPKRVYGSKGRMPSTRMGNVAVDRQTWARAVEYKRRWDKYEEKGGEAPGRDLAMDTLRGVLEGEILVQNHCYRADEMAVVMDMAKEFGYHVSAFHHAVEAYKIADLLKANNTCAAVWADWYGFKMEAYDAMPENLAILDKEGACAMIHSDDANGIQRLNQEVAKARASGIKAGMHISEEHAWTWLAINPARALGIADKTGSLKPGKMADVVLWNGNPFSVYTRPEMVWVDGALLYDAKDPKRRPVSDFELGQPGEGDVK
;
A
#
# COMPACT_ATOMS: atom_id res chain seq x y z
N MET A 1 -76.38 -47.13 23.11
CA MET A 1 -76.07 -48.44 22.50
C MET A 1 -74.74 -48.90 23.11
N ILE A 2 -74.70 -49.75 24.14
CA ILE A 2 -74.64 -51.24 24.07
C ILE A 2 -73.45 -51.65 23.18
N ARG A 3 -72.40 -52.40 23.52
CA ARG A 3 -71.91 -53.26 24.65
C ARG A 3 -70.39 -53.44 24.38
N THR A 4 -69.49 -53.37 25.38
CA THR A 4 -68.80 -54.51 26.04
C THR A 4 -68.28 -55.63 25.12
N LEU A 5 -66.96 -55.93 25.14
CA LEU A 5 -66.38 -57.29 25.27
C LEU A 5 -64.84 -57.20 25.50
N ILE A 6 -64.32 -57.51 26.70
CA ILE A 6 -63.80 -58.81 27.21
C ILE A 6 -62.34 -59.11 26.79
N ILE A 7 -61.47 -59.14 27.81
CA ILE A 7 -60.12 -59.74 27.88
C ILE A 7 -60.27 -61.26 28.07
N PHE A 8 -59.44 -62.08 27.42
CA PHE A 8 -58.90 -63.32 28.03
C PHE A 8 -57.62 -63.77 27.32
N GLY A 9 -56.61 -64.13 28.12
CA GLY A 9 -55.32 -64.65 27.67
C GLY A 9 -55.31 -66.15 27.38
N ALA A 10 -54.20 -66.62 26.83
CA ALA A 10 -53.86 -68.04 26.78
C ALA A 10 -52.34 -68.23 26.94
N LEU A 11 -52.04 -69.27 27.72
CA LEU A 11 -50.75 -69.67 28.26
C LEU A 11 -49.77 -70.30 27.24
N ALA A 12 -48.49 -70.08 27.56
CA ALA A 12 -47.37 -71.03 27.63
C ALA A 12 -47.19 -72.14 26.57
N GLY A 13 -46.06 -72.04 25.86
CA GLY A 13 -45.33 -73.18 25.31
C GLY A 13 -43.84 -73.00 25.62
N LEU A 14 -43.34 -73.74 26.61
CA LEU A 14 -41.91 -73.91 26.90
C LEU A 14 -41.32 -74.92 25.93
N ALA A 15 -40.26 -74.53 25.21
CA ALA A 15 -39.32 -75.45 24.61
C ALA A 15 -37.90 -74.91 24.84
N ALA A 16 -37.16 -75.63 25.69
CA ALA A 16 -35.73 -75.42 25.89
C ALA A 16 -34.97 -76.25 24.84
N CYS A 17 -34.04 -75.60 24.12
CA CYS A 17 -32.91 -76.25 23.46
C CYS A 17 -31.71 -75.33 23.62
N ASP A 18 -30.67 -75.90 24.20
CA ASP A 18 -29.39 -75.31 24.56
C ASP A 18 -28.47 -75.17 23.32
N SER A 19 -27.45 -74.32 23.48
CA SER A 19 -26.15 -74.28 22.81
C SER A 19 -25.82 -73.02 21.97
N GLY A 20 -24.89 -72.23 22.52
CA GLY A 20 -23.77 -71.65 21.78
C GLY A 20 -24.04 -70.47 20.83
N GLY A 21 -24.36 -69.28 21.37
CA GLY A 21 -24.38 -68.04 20.60
C GLY A 21 -23.46 -66.99 21.20
N THR A 22 -22.33 -66.72 20.55
CA THR A 22 -21.42 -65.60 20.82
C THR A 22 -22.18 -64.28 20.95
N ARG A 23 -22.05 -63.62 22.11
CA ARG A 23 -22.58 -62.28 22.37
C ARG A 23 -21.87 -61.31 21.42
N ALA A 24 -22.56 -60.83 20.39
CA ALA A 24 -22.08 -59.72 19.59
C ALA A 24 -21.95 -58.49 20.50
N GLN A 25 -20.72 -58.04 20.71
CA GLN A 25 -20.45 -56.71 21.26
C GLN A 25 -21.08 -55.70 20.30
N SER A 26 -22.02 -54.87 20.79
CA SER A 26 -22.42 -53.70 20.03
C SER A 26 -21.18 -52.85 19.84
N ALA A 27 -20.72 -52.73 18.60
CA ALA A 27 -19.73 -51.74 18.23
C ALA A 27 -20.29 -50.38 18.67
N ALA A 28 -19.68 -49.79 19.70
CA ALA A 28 -19.81 -48.36 19.92
C ALA A 28 -19.32 -47.72 18.63
N SER A 29 -20.22 -47.04 17.91
CA SER A 29 -19.82 -46.19 16.79
C SER A 29 -18.81 -45.19 17.34
N ASP A 30 -17.57 -45.27 16.87
CA ASP A 30 -16.60 -44.21 17.08
C ASP A 30 -17.28 -42.87 16.77
N PRO A 31 -17.14 -41.83 17.62
CA PRO A 31 -17.68 -40.53 17.30
C PRO A 31 -17.14 -40.13 15.92
N ALA A 32 -18.06 -39.83 15.00
CA ALA A 32 -17.69 -39.33 13.68
C ALA A 32 -16.64 -38.22 13.86
N PRO A 33 -15.54 -38.24 13.08
CA PRO A 33 -14.51 -37.23 13.22
C PRO A 33 -15.17 -35.86 13.15
N ALA A 34 -14.96 -35.04 14.18
CA ALA A 34 -15.48 -33.68 14.23
C ALA A 34 -15.14 -33.02 12.89
N ALA A 35 -16.15 -32.58 12.13
CA ALA A 35 -15.94 -31.99 10.83
C ALA A 35 -14.95 -30.83 10.98
N SER A 36 -13.72 -31.00 10.51
CA SER A 36 -12.74 -29.92 10.50
C SER A 36 -13.19 -28.89 9.47
N GLY A 37 -13.12 -27.61 9.81
CA GLY A 37 -13.41 -26.55 8.85
C GLY A 37 -12.46 -26.55 7.66
N PRO A 38 -12.68 -25.67 6.66
CA PRO A 38 -11.82 -25.58 5.48
C PRO A 38 -10.36 -25.23 5.80
N GLY A 39 -10.08 -24.75 7.01
CA GLY A 39 -8.79 -24.26 7.47
C GLY A 39 -8.72 -22.74 7.46
N LYS A 40 -7.83 -22.18 8.29
CA LYS A 40 -7.63 -20.73 8.44
C LYS A 40 -7.31 -20.08 7.08
N GLY A 41 -8.00 -18.99 6.77
CA GLY A 41 -7.85 -18.23 5.52
C GLY A 41 -8.34 -18.95 4.25
N LYS A 42 -9.06 -20.07 4.39
CA LYS A 42 -9.60 -20.85 3.26
C LYS A 42 -11.10 -20.67 3.06
N GLY A 43 -11.71 -19.69 3.72
CA GLY A 43 -13.13 -19.38 3.57
C GLY A 43 -13.50 -18.79 2.21
N TYR A 44 -12.62 -17.97 1.62
CA TYR A 44 -12.78 -17.34 0.30
C TYR A 44 -11.43 -16.91 -0.26
N SER A 45 -11.37 -16.44 -1.52
CA SER A 45 -10.13 -15.90 -2.10
C SER A 45 -9.81 -14.52 -1.52
N HIS A 46 -8.60 -14.34 -0.99
CA HIS A 46 -8.11 -13.07 -0.44
C HIS A 46 -7.47 -12.17 -1.54
N ASP A 47 -7.16 -12.74 -2.71
CA ASP A 47 -6.65 -12.02 -3.89
C ASP A 47 -7.42 -12.45 -5.17
N PRO A 48 -8.67 -11.97 -5.34
CA PRO A 48 -9.49 -12.32 -6.51
C PRO A 48 -9.02 -11.67 -7.82
N PHE A 49 -8.16 -10.63 -7.75
CA PHE A 49 -7.64 -9.90 -8.91
C PHE A 49 -6.09 -9.87 -8.87
N PRO A 50 -5.43 -11.04 -8.99
CA PRO A 50 -3.98 -11.12 -8.81
C PRO A 50 -3.22 -10.31 -9.85
N SER A 51 -1.99 -9.93 -9.51
CA SER A 51 -1.09 -9.29 -10.46
C SER A 51 -0.83 -10.21 -11.67
N THR A 52 -0.97 -9.64 -12.86
CA THR A 52 -0.57 -10.25 -14.13
C THR A 52 0.74 -9.69 -14.66
N TYR A 53 1.37 -8.78 -13.90
CA TYR A 53 2.63 -8.14 -14.27
C TYR A 53 3.72 -9.18 -14.57
N ARG A 54 4.48 -8.88 -15.62
CA ARG A 54 5.70 -9.57 -16.01
C ARG A 54 6.74 -8.49 -16.32
N ALA A 55 7.95 -8.68 -15.80
CA ALA A 55 9.04 -7.77 -16.08
C ALA A 55 9.22 -7.61 -17.60
N TYR A 56 9.43 -6.37 -18.02
CA TYR A 56 9.79 -6.07 -19.40
C TYR A 56 11.18 -6.66 -19.71
N PRO A 57 11.50 -6.98 -20.98
CA PRO A 57 12.83 -7.44 -21.33
C PRO A 57 13.90 -6.44 -20.92
N GLY A 58 14.81 -6.85 -20.04
CA GLY A 58 15.98 -6.09 -19.63
C GLY A 58 17.26 -6.59 -20.30
N ALA A 59 18.31 -5.77 -20.21
CA ALA A 59 19.67 -6.17 -20.59
C ALA A 59 20.59 -6.06 -19.37
N PRO A 60 21.53 -7.01 -19.17
CA PRO A 60 22.60 -6.83 -18.21
C PRO A 60 23.26 -5.46 -18.38
N THR A 61 23.28 -4.65 -17.33
CA THR A 61 23.75 -3.27 -17.38
C THR A 61 24.67 -3.00 -16.20
N LEU A 62 25.79 -2.33 -16.47
CA LEU A 62 26.73 -1.83 -15.48
C LEU A 62 26.82 -0.31 -15.61
N LEU A 63 26.37 0.41 -14.58
CA LEU A 63 26.60 1.85 -14.47
C LEU A 63 27.95 2.07 -13.80
N THR A 64 28.81 2.93 -14.36
CA THR A 64 30.17 3.19 -13.82
C THR A 64 30.44 4.67 -13.56
N ASN A 65 31.39 4.97 -12.67
CA ASN A 65 31.83 6.34 -12.35
C ASN A 65 30.72 7.25 -11.82
N VAL A 66 29.70 6.67 -11.17
CA VAL A 66 28.55 7.39 -10.62
C VAL A 66 28.74 7.70 -9.14
N THR A 67 28.00 8.68 -8.63
CA THR A 67 27.76 8.80 -7.19
C THR A 67 26.53 7.98 -6.83
N VAL A 68 26.68 6.92 -6.03
CA VAL A 68 25.56 6.06 -5.63
C VAL A 68 24.98 6.56 -4.32
N LEU A 69 23.66 6.77 -4.27
CA LEU A 69 22.89 6.81 -3.02
C LEU A 69 22.10 5.49 -2.97
N ASP A 70 22.42 4.60 -2.04
CA ASP A 70 21.93 3.22 -2.07
C ASP A 70 20.45 3.06 -1.64
N GLY A 71 19.85 4.10 -1.07
CA GLY A 71 18.49 4.11 -0.53
C GLY A 71 18.34 3.56 0.89
N GLU A 72 19.40 2.99 1.48
CA GLU A 72 19.47 2.56 2.88
C GLU A 72 20.36 3.49 3.74
N GLY A 73 20.75 4.65 3.21
CA GLY A 73 21.57 5.66 3.89
C GLY A 73 23.07 5.56 3.59
N GLY A 74 23.46 4.76 2.60
CA GLY A 74 24.84 4.62 2.14
C GLY A 74 25.15 5.44 0.89
N ARG A 75 26.40 5.92 0.81
CA ARG A 75 26.97 6.64 -0.33
C ARG A 75 28.21 5.93 -0.86
N ILE A 76 28.35 5.85 -2.18
CA ILE A 76 29.58 5.37 -2.84
C ILE A 76 29.98 6.35 -3.94
N ASP A 77 31.10 7.04 -3.77
CA ASP A 77 31.68 7.89 -4.82
C ASP A 77 32.49 7.04 -5.81
N ARG A 78 32.46 7.43 -7.10
CA ARG A 78 33.01 6.63 -8.21
C ARG A 78 32.51 5.17 -8.16
N GLY A 79 31.26 5.02 -7.74
CA GLY A 79 30.62 3.74 -7.57
C GLY A 79 30.21 3.11 -8.90
N GLN A 80 29.81 1.86 -8.80
CA GLN A 80 29.30 1.05 -9.88
C GLN A 80 28.09 0.25 -9.39
N VAL A 81 27.10 0.09 -10.27
CA VAL A 81 25.88 -0.67 -10.01
C VAL A 81 25.66 -1.64 -11.16
N LEU A 82 25.70 -2.94 -10.86
CA LEU A 82 25.44 -4.00 -11.81
C LEU A 82 24.05 -4.59 -11.56
N PHE A 83 23.25 -4.69 -12.61
CA PHE A 83 21.96 -5.37 -12.56
C PHE A 83 21.73 -6.22 -13.81
N ARG A 84 21.10 -7.38 -13.60
CA ARG A 84 20.84 -8.42 -14.61
C ARG A 84 19.59 -9.19 -14.21
N ASP A 85 18.84 -9.71 -15.18
CA ASP A 85 17.65 -10.55 -14.95
C ASP A 85 16.64 -9.93 -13.97
N GLY A 86 16.46 -8.61 -14.09
CA GLY A 86 15.57 -7.79 -13.28
C GLY A 86 15.98 -7.58 -11.83
N LYS A 87 17.21 -7.92 -11.44
CA LYS A 87 17.72 -7.75 -10.08
C LYS A 87 19.04 -7.00 -10.02
N ILE A 88 19.26 -6.31 -8.91
CA ILE A 88 20.57 -5.81 -8.53
C ILE A 88 21.48 -7.02 -8.25
N VAL A 89 22.63 -7.08 -8.90
CA VAL A 89 23.63 -8.15 -8.72
C VAL A 89 24.70 -7.70 -7.75
N ALA A 90 25.23 -6.49 -7.94
CA ALA A 90 26.30 -5.95 -7.11
C ALA A 90 26.32 -4.42 -7.13
N VAL A 91 26.77 -3.83 -6.02
CA VAL A 91 26.99 -2.40 -5.86
C VAL A 91 28.33 -2.21 -5.17
N GLY A 92 29.18 -1.34 -5.67
CA GLY A 92 30.54 -1.19 -5.14
C GLY A 92 31.46 -0.43 -6.08
N GLN A 93 32.73 -0.84 -6.11
CA GLN A 93 33.75 -0.33 -7.02
C GLN A 93 34.44 -1.52 -7.71
N ASN A 94 34.89 -1.34 -8.96
CA ASN A 94 35.61 -2.37 -9.73
C ASN A 94 34.83 -3.68 -9.95
N LEU A 95 33.54 -3.59 -10.24
CA LEU A 95 32.67 -4.69 -10.61
C LEU A 95 33.00 -5.23 -12.01
N ASP A 96 32.72 -6.51 -12.23
CA ASP A 96 32.90 -7.16 -13.52
C ASP A 96 31.82 -6.74 -14.54
N ALA A 97 32.29 -6.25 -15.68
CA ALA A 97 31.47 -5.82 -16.81
C ALA A 97 31.10 -6.96 -17.78
N ALA A 98 31.60 -8.19 -17.56
CA ALA A 98 31.42 -9.29 -18.51
C ALA A 98 29.95 -9.52 -18.88
N GLY A 99 29.63 -9.36 -20.16
CA GLY A 99 28.29 -9.54 -20.71
C GLY A 99 27.28 -8.43 -20.39
N ALA A 100 27.72 -7.31 -19.80
CA ALA A 100 26.87 -6.16 -19.49
C ALA A 100 27.12 -4.98 -20.43
N THR A 101 26.06 -4.25 -20.75
CA THR A 101 26.16 -2.92 -21.35
C THR A 101 26.74 -1.97 -20.32
N VAL A 102 27.89 -1.38 -20.62
CA VAL A 102 28.57 -0.44 -19.72
C VAL A 102 28.13 0.98 -20.06
N ILE A 103 27.63 1.71 -19.06
CA ILE A 103 27.22 3.11 -19.18
C ILE A 103 28.06 3.94 -18.24
N ASP A 104 28.87 4.84 -18.80
CA ASP A 104 29.62 5.81 -18.02
C ASP A 104 28.72 6.94 -17.52
N GLY A 105 28.75 7.14 -16.20
CA GLY A 105 27.97 8.13 -15.48
C GLY A 105 28.84 9.13 -14.75
N GLN A 106 30.02 9.48 -15.28
CA GLN A 106 30.86 10.53 -14.70
C GLN A 106 30.06 11.81 -14.45
N GLY A 107 30.11 12.32 -13.21
CA GLY A 107 29.36 13.51 -12.77
C GLY A 107 27.87 13.28 -12.47
N LYS A 108 27.38 12.06 -12.66
CA LYS A 108 25.98 11.66 -12.46
C LYS A 108 25.76 10.94 -11.14
N TYR A 109 24.50 10.80 -10.77
CA TYR A 109 24.07 10.10 -9.57
C TYR A 109 23.21 8.89 -9.93
N VAL A 110 23.32 7.82 -9.14
CA VAL A 110 22.47 6.64 -9.26
C VAL A 110 21.77 6.38 -7.94
N THR A 111 20.47 6.11 -8.02
CA THR A 111 19.61 5.84 -6.87
C THR A 111 18.67 4.67 -7.16
N PRO A 112 18.05 4.05 -6.14
CA PRO A 112 16.82 3.31 -6.36
C PRO A 112 15.76 4.21 -6.97
N GLY A 113 14.79 3.61 -7.66
CA GLY A 113 13.60 4.29 -8.12
C GLY A 113 12.83 4.96 -6.98
N VAL A 114 12.23 6.12 -7.30
CA VAL A 114 11.40 6.86 -6.34
C VAL A 114 10.10 6.08 -6.10
N ILE A 115 9.65 6.06 -4.85
CA ILE A 115 8.39 5.44 -4.43
C ILE A 115 7.47 6.52 -3.87
N ASP A 116 6.31 6.69 -4.51
CA ASP A 116 5.27 7.57 -3.98
C ASP A 116 4.22 6.74 -3.21
N ILE A 117 4.13 6.98 -1.90
CA ILE A 117 3.18 6.28 -1.03
C ILE A 117 1.78 6.91 -1.04
N HIS A 118 1.59 8.10 -1.63
CA HIS A 118 0.27 8.72 -1.71
C HIS A 118 0.02 9.32 -3.09
N SER A 119 -0.68 8.56 -3.93
CA SER A 119 -1.07 9.02 -5.25
C SER A 119 -2.53 8.72 -5.56
N HIS A 120 -3.10 9.60 -6.37
CA HIS A 120 -4.42 9.42 -6.96
C HIS A 120 -4.35 9.30 -8.49
N LEU A 121 -3.16 9.07 -9.06
CA LEU A 121 -3.03 8.83 -10.51
C LEU A 121 -3.87 7.63 -10.94
N GLY A 122 -4.44 7.69 -12.15
CA GLY A 122 -5.39 6.70 -12.66
C GLY A 122 -6.82 6.87 -12.11
N ASP A 123 -6.98 7.12 -10.80
CA ASP A 123 -8.29 7.38 -10.16
C ASP A 123 -8.76 8.83 -10.36
N TYR A 124 -7.81 9.75 -10.51
CA TYR A 124 -7.97 11.14 -10.93
C TYR A 124 -7.02 11.43 -12.10
N PRO A 125 -7.33 10.90 -13.30
CA PRO A 125 -6.38 10.93 -14.40
C PRO A 125 -6.26 12.30 -15.05
N SER A 126 -5.17 12.51 -15.79
CA SER A 126 -4.91 13.75 -16.53
C SER A 126 -5.36 13.65 -17.99
N PRO A 127 -6.09 14.64 -18.55
CA PRO A 127 -6.67 15.79 -17.88
C PRO A 127 -7.85 15.38 -16.99
N GLY A 128 -7.96 16.06 -15.85
CA GLY A 128 -9.04 15.83 -14.90
C GLY A 128 -10.36 16.41 -15.42
N VAL A 129 -11.40 15.58 -15.49
CA VAL A 129 -12.77 16.01 -15.77
C VAL A 129 -13.71 15.44 -14.72
N GLN A 130 -14.90 16.02 -14.55
CA GLN A 130 -15.82 15.53 -13.51
C GLN A 130 -16.19 14.05 -13.69
N ALA A 131 -16.30 13.59 -14.94
CA ALA A 131 -16.71 12.23 -15.27
C ALA A 131 -15.66 11.14 -14.98
N ASN A 132 -14.40 11.52 -14.76
CA ASN A 132 -13.31 10.59 -14.39
C ASN A 132 -12.82 10.83 -12.96
N SER A 133 -13.66 11.45 -12.12
CA SER A 133 -13.34 11.78 -10.74
C SER A 133 -13.65 10.60 -9.80
N ASP A 134 -12.96 9.48 -9.99
CA ASP A 134 -13.29 8.19 -9.36
C ASP A 134 -12.56 7.94 -8.02
N GLY A 135 -11.76 8.88 -7.53
CA GLY A 135 -10.98 8.73 -6.31
C GLY A 135 -11.75 8.85 -4.98
N ASN A 136 -13.04 9.22 -4.93
CA ASN A 136 -13.81 9.26 -3.67
C ASN A 136 -15.26 8.79 -3.83
N GLU A 137 -15.60 7.63 -3.27
CA GLU A 137 -16.97 7.09 -3.25
C GLU A 137 -17.80 7.71 -2.11
N MET A 138 -18.22 8.97 -2.29
CA MET A 138 -18.84 9.78 -1.21
C MET A 138 -20.29 9.41 -0.89
N THR A 139 -20.77 8.21 -1.23
CA THR A 139 -22.16 7.76 -0.99
C THR A 139 -22.37 7.13 0.40
N GLY A 140 -21.30 6.80 1.12
CA GLY A 140 -21.33 6.37 2.52
C GLY A 140 -20.03 6.68 3.25
N PRO A 141 -20.01 6.90 4.58
CA PRO A 141 -18.79 7.19 5.34
C PRO A 141 -17.85 6.00 5.49
N VAL A 142 -18.37 4.79 5.29
CA VAL A 142 -17.62 3.53 5.32
C VAL A 142 -17.95 2.81 4.02
N THR A 143 -16.95 2.68 3.17
CA THR A 143 -17.01 2.02 1.85
C THR A 143 -15.83 1.05 1.71
N ALA A 144 -15.54 0.26 2.75
CA ALA A 144 -14.39 -0.65 2.79
C ALA A 144 -14.45 -1.78 1.73
N GLU A 145 -15.60 -1.96 1.08
CA GLU A 145 -15.85 -2.86 -0.03
C GLU A 145 -15.33 -2.36 -1.38
N VAL A 146 -15.12 -1.04 -1.56
CA VAL A 146 -14.62 -0.48 -2.83
C VAL A 146 -13.10 -0.48 -2.88
N TRP A 147 -12.54 -0.67 -4.07
CA TRP A 147 -11.10 -0.84 -4.27
C TRP A 147 -10.65 0.15 -5.34
N ALA A 148 -9.66 0.98 -5.03
CA ALA A 148 -9.07 1.93 -5.99
C ALA A 148 -8.65 1.23 -7.29
N GLU A 149 -8.15 0.00 -7.17
CA GLU A 149 -7.67 -0.79 -8.32
C GLU A 149 -8.72 -1.04 -9.42
N HIS A 150 -10.03 -0.87 -9.11
CA HIS A 150 -11.11 -0.98 -10.09
C HIS A 150 -11.36 0.31 -10.89
N SER A 151 -10.80 1.44 -10.44
CA SER A 151 -10.94 2.75 -11.06
C SER A 151 -9.63 3.24 -11.73
N VAL A 152 -8.48 2.66 -11.38
CA VAL A 152 -7.20 3.00 -11.99
C VAL A 152 -7.26 2.86 -13.50
N TRP A 153 -7.22 3.99 -14.21
CA TRP A 153 -7.07 4.02 -15.66
C TRP A 153 -5.59 3.89 -16.04
N PRO A 154 -5.14 2.75 -16.61
CA PRO A 154 -3.71 2.49 -16.82
C PRO A 154 -3.06 3.36 -17.90
N GLN A 155 -3.88 4.05 -18.71
CA GLN A 155 -3.40 4.93 -19.78
C GLN A 155 -3.33 6.40 -19.37
N ASP A 156 -3.55 6.71 -18.08
CA ASP A 156 -3.33 8.05 -17.53
C ASP A 156 -1.90 8.54 -17.86
N PRO A 157 -1.75 9.64 -18.63
CA PRO A 157 -0.45 10.23 -18.93
C PRO A 157 0.37 10.60 -17.69
N GLY A 158 -0.29 10.82 -16.55
CA GLY A 158 0.36 11.09 -15.27
C GLY A 158 1.41 10.06 -14.88
N PHE A 159 1.19 8.78 -15.18
CA PHE A 159 2.16 7.70 -14.91
C PHE A 159 3.47 7.90 -15.68
N GLY A 160 3.36 8.19 -16.98
CA GLY A 160 4.52 8.46 -17.84
C GLY A 160 5.26 9.73 -17.41
N ARG A 161 4.53 10.80 -17.07
CA ARG A 161 5.12 12.04 -16.56
C ARG A 161 5.85 11.81 -15.22
N ALA A 162 5.28 11.03 -14.30
CA ALA A 162 5.91 10.66 -13.04
C ALA A 162 7.21 9.83 -13.24
N LEU A 163 7.21 8.90 -14.19
CA LEU A 163 8.38 8.10 -14.56
C LEU A 163 9.50 9.00 -15.12
N ALA A 164 9.19 9.78 -16.16
CA ALA A 164 10.18 10.56 -16.90
C ALA A 164 10.74 11.76 -16.12
N ASN A 165 9.88 12.46 -15.36
CA ASN A 165 10.28 13.69 -14.68
C ASN A 165 10.71 13.45 -13.23
N GLY A 166 10.11 12.47 -12.55
CA GLY A 166 10.32 12.20 -11.13
C GLY A 166 11.14 10.94 -10.83
N GLY A 167 11.42 10.10 -11.82
CA GLY A 167 12.08 8.81 -11.58
C GLY A 167 11.23 7.86 -10.73
N VAL A 168 9.90 8.04 -10.75
CA VAL A 168 8.95 7.25 -9.96
C VAL A 168 8.76 5.89 -10.60
N THR A 169 9.07 4.83 -9.85
CA THR A 169 9.01 3.43 -10.33
C THR A 169 7.95 2.60 -9.62
N THR A 170 7.50 3.05 -8.45
CA THR A 170 6.46 2.38 -7.65
C THR A 170 5.55 3.43 -7.04
N LEU A 171 4.25 3.15 -7.03
CA LEU A 171 3.25 4.03 -6.44
C LEU A 171 2.23 3.23 -5.64
N GLN A 172 1.72 3.80 -4.58
CA GLN A 172 0.44 3.39 -4.01
C GLN A 172 -0.67 4.27 -4.58
N ILE A 173 -1.66 3.64 -5.22
CA ILE A 173 -2.90 4.30 -5.61
C ILE A 173 -3.97 3.97 -4.58
N LEU A 174 -4.61 5.00 -4.05
CA LEU A 174 -5.53 4.90 -2.94
C LEU A 174 -6.70 5.86 -3.10
N PRO A 175 -7.88 5.56 -2.52
CA PRO A 175 -8.98 6.52 -2.44
C PRO A 175 -8.54 7.82 -1.76
N GLY A 176 -9.30 8.89 -1.92
CA GLY A 176 -9.10 10.16 -1.23
C GLY A 176 -9.47 10.10 0.25
N SER A 177 -9.86 11.24 0.82
CA SER A 177 -10.11 11.41 2.26
C SER A 177 -11.52 11.87 2.59
N ALA A 178 -12.45 11.75 1.64
CA ALA A 178 -13.85 12.11 1.89
C ALA A 178 -14.52 11.14 2.87
N ASN A 179 -14.12 9.87 2.91
CA ASN A 179 -14.72 8.80 3.69
C ASN A 179 -13.87 8.48 4.92
N LEU A 180 -14.49 8.00 6.01
CA LEU A 180 -13.73 7.47 7.16
C LEU A 180 -12.97 6.19 6.81
N MET A 181 -13.61 5.31 6.03
CA MET A 181 -12.98 4.14 5.41
C MET A 181 -13.29 4.20 3.92
N GLY A 182 -12.32 4.65 3.12
CA GLY A 182 -12.51 4.97 1.70
C GLY A 182 -12.39 3.77 0.77
N GLY A 183 -11.83 2.66 1.22
CA GLY A 183 -11.66 1.45 0.42
C GLY A 183 -10.22 0.96 0.33
N ARG A 184 -10.00 -0.11 -0.42
CA ARG A 184 -8.67 -0.69 -0.60
C ARG A 184 -7.81 0.14 -1.54
N SER A 185 -6.53 0.27 -1.19
CA SER A 185 -5.48 0.81 -2.07
C SER A 185 -4.67 -0.32 -2.71
N VAL A 186 -4.05 -0.04 -3.85
CA VAL A 186 -3.18 -0.98 -4.56
C VAL A 186 -1.79 -0.38 -4.78
N VAL A 187 -0.76 -1.20 -4.64
CA VAL A 187 0.61 -0.82 -5.03
C VAL A 187 0.84 -1.26 -6.47
N VAL A 188 1.36 -0.36 -7.30
CA VAL A 188 1.65 -0.58 -8.71
C VAL A 188 3.12 -0.31 -9.03
N LYS A 189 3.66 -1.07 -9.97
CA LYS A 189 4.88 -0.72 -10.70
C LYS A 189 4.51 0.32 -11.75
N ASN A 190 5.33 1.37 -11.87
CA ASN A 190 5.12 2.42 -12.86
C ASN A 190 5.61 1.95 -14.23
N VAL A 191 4.78 1.16 -14.91
CA VAL A 191 5.06 0.54 -16.20
C VAL A 191 3.86 0.71 -17.12
N TYR A 192 4.09 0.62 -18.42
CA TYR A 192 2.98 0.55 -19.36
C TYR A 192 2.21 -0.76 -19.19
N ALA A 193 0.90 -0.69 -19.23
CA ALA A 193 0.05 -1.87 -19.33
C ALA A 193 -1.31 -1.50 -19.93
N ARG A 194 -2.00 -2.51 -20.47
CA ARG A 194 -3.39 -2.35 -20.93
C ARG A 194 -4.39 -2.45 -19.77
N THR A 195 -3.97 -3.02 -18.65
CA THR A 195 -4.83 -3.37 -17.50
C THR A 195 -4.13 -2.99 -16.20
N MET A 196 -4.88 -2.58 -15.19
CA MET A 196 -4.34 -2.30 -13.85
C MET A 196 -3.57 -3.51 -13.28
N GLN A 197 -4.08 -4.74 -13.45
CA GLN A 197 -3.39 -5.95 -12.97
C GLN A 197 -2.01 -6.15 -13.61
N GLY A 198 -1.80 -5.58 -14.80
CA GLY A 198 -0.52 -5.59 -15.50
C GLY A 198 0.47 -4.56 -14.95
N MET A 199 0.01 -3.60 -14.16
CA MET A 199 0.84 -2.67 -13.37
C MET A 199 0.97 -3.12 -11.92
N LYS A 200 0.00 -3.88 -11.39
CA LYS A 200 -0.07 -4.28 -9.97
C LYS A 200 1.22 -4.94 -9.50
N PHE A 201 1.78 -4.42 -8.41
CA PHE A 201 3.04 -4.88 -7.85
C PHE A 201 2.90 -6.33 -7.33
N PRO A 202 3.69 -7.30 -7.83
CA PRO A 202 3.52 -8.70 -7.47
C PRO A 202 3.71 -8.98 -5.97
N GLY A 203 2.64 -9.45 -5.32
CA GLY A 203 2.63 -9.81 -3.91
C GLY A 203 2.88 -8.63 -2.97
N ALA A 204 2.57 -7.40 -3.38
CA ALA A 204 2.42 -6.30 -2.43
C ALA A 204 1.10 -6.47 -1.66
N PRO A 205 1.07 -6.22 -0.34
CA PRO A 205 -0.17 -6.16 0.42
C PRO A 205 -1.12 -5.10 -0.15
N TYR A 206 -2.42 -5.34 -0.03
CA TYR A 206 -3.38 -4.25 -0.16
C TYR A 206 -3.21 -3.29 1.02
N GLY A 207 -3.63 -2.04 0.83
CA GLY A 207 -3.86 -1.13 1.95
C GLY A 207 -5.34 -0.84 2.13
N LEU A 208 -5.71 -0.28 3.28
CA LEU A 208 -7.03 0.30 3.54
C LEU A 208 -6.84 1.81 3.75
N LYS A 209 -7.43 2.63 2.88
CA LYS A 209 -7.47 4.07 3.09
C LYS A 209 -8.52 4.41 4.14
N MET A 210 -8.08 5.05 5.22
CA MET A 210 -8.93 5.66 6.23
C MET A 210 -8.72 7.17 6.32
N ALA A 211 -9.63 7.91 6.92
CA ALA A 211 -9.45 9.34 7.17
C ALA A 211 -10.00 9.80 8.52
N CYS A 212 -9.26 10.69 9.18
CA CYS A 212 -9.69 11.44 10.36
C CYS A 212 -10.00 12.91 9.95
N GLY A 213 -10.32 13.78 10.90
CA GLY A 213 -10.27 15.23 10.66
C GLY A 213 -11.49 15.85 10.00
N GLU A 214 -11.26 17.00 9.37
CA GLU A 214 -12.29 17.86 8.79
C GLU A 214 -12.94 17.26 7.54
N ASN A 215 -12.19 16.50 6.75
CA ASN A 215 -12.68 16.03 5.45
C ASN A 215 -13.93 15.14 5.57
N PRO A 216 -13.93 14.03 6.34
CA PRO A 216 -15.13 13.20 6.49
C PRO A 216 -16.30 13.95 7.13
N LYS A 217 -16.06 14.66 8.24
CA LYS A 217 -17.12 15.40 8.93
C LYS A 217 -17.74 16.51 8.06
N ARG A 218 -16.97 17.12 7.16
CA ARG A 218 -17.44 18.15 6.23
C ARG A 218 -18.32 17.52 5.15
N VAL A 219 -17.85 16.42 4.54
CA VAL A 219 -18.56 15.75 3.43
C VAL A 219 -19.91 15.18 3.88
N TYR A 220 -19.97 14.45 4.99
CA TYR A 220 -21.24 13.86 5.43
C TYR A 220 -22.09 14.84 6.24
N GLY A 221 -21.45 15.73 7.01
CA GLY A 221 -22.15 16.82 7.69
C GLY A 221 -22.92 17.71 6.73
N SER A 222 -22.35 18.07 5.57
CA SER A 222 -23.06 18.85 4.53
C SER A 222 -24.23 18.09 3.90
N LYS A 223 -24.27 16.76 4.04
CA LYS A 223 -25.36 15.89 3.57
C LYS A 223 -26.38 15.57 4.68
N GLY A 224 -26.28 16.22 5.84
CA GLY A 224 -27.15 15.94 6.99
C GLY A 224 -26.97 14.53 7.55
N ARG A 225 -25.80 13.90 7.33
CA ARG A 225 -25.51 12.51 7.70
C ARG A 225 -24.32 12.45 8.65
N MET A 226 -24.34 11.50 9.58
CA MET A 226 -23.18 11.22 10.43
C MET A 226 -22.03 10.63 9.59
N PRO A 227 -20.77 11.06 9.78
CA PRO A 227 -20.30 12.02 10.78
C PRO A 227 -20.39 13.50 10.37
N SER A 228 -20.66 14.37 11.35
CA SER A 228 -20.58 15.84 11.22
C SER A 228 -19.63 16.48 12.23
N THR A 229 -19.01 15.67 13.10
CA THR A 229 -18.06 16.09 14.14
C THR A 229 -16.91 15.08 14.23
N ARG A 230 -15.79 15.48 14.85
CA ARG A 230 -14.66 14.56 15.12
C ARG A 230 -15.07 13.41 16.04
N MET A 231 -15.94 13.67 17.01
CA MET A 231 -16.53 12.62 17.86
C MET A 231 -17.37 11.65 17.02
N GLY A 232 -18.12 12.16 16.05
CA GLY A 232 -18.86 11.36 15.08
C GLY A 232 -17.96 10.49 14.21
N ASN A 233 -16.81 11.03 13.76
CA ASN A 233 -15.81 10.24 13.03
C ASN A 233 -15.39 9.01 13.85
N VAL A 234 -14.91 9.25 15.08
CA VAL A 234 -14.45 8.19 15.98
C VAL A 234 -15.57 7.20 16.32
N ALA A 235 -16.80 7.68 16.58
CA ALA A 235 -17.93 6.81 16.91
C ALA A 235 -18.27 5.84 15.75
N VAL A 236 -18.27 6.32 14.51
CA VAL A 236 -18.53 5.48 13.34
C VAL A 236 -17.41 4.47 13.12
N ASP A 237 -16.15 4.88 13.25
CA ASP A 237 -15.01 3.97 13.10
C ASP A 237 -15.01 2.88 14.18
N ARG A 238 -15.14 3.26 15.46
CA ARG A 238 -15.18 2.31 16.58
C ARG A 238 -16.31 1.30 16.45
N GLN A 239 -17.52 1.74 16.06
CA GLN A 239 -18.65 0.83 15.79
C GLN A 239 -18.36 -0.12 14.63
N THR A 240 -17.68 0.37 13.60
CA THR A 240 -17.35 -0.42 12.41
C THR A 240 -16.30 -1.49 12.74
N TRP A 241 -15.26 -1.15 13.50
CA TRP A 241 -14.29 -2.12 13.99
C TRP A 241 -14.90 -3.15 14.95
N ALA A 242 -15.81 -2.75 15.83
CA ALA A 242 -16.53 -3.71 16.68
C ALA A 242 -17.30 -4.76 15.86
N ARG A 243 -17.92 -4.35 14.74
CA ARG A 243 -18.55 -5.29 13.80
C ARG A 243 -17.53 -6.19 13.10
N ALA A 244 -16.38 -5.64 12.70
CA ALA A 244 -15.31 -6.40 12.05
C ALA A 244 -14.74 -7.50 12.96
N VAL A 245 -14.54 -7.21 14.25
CA VAL A 245 -14.10 -8.20 15.25
C VAL A 245 -15.10 -9.35 15.37
N GLU A 246 -16.40 -9.04 15.44
CA GLU A 246 -17.44 -10.07 15.48
C GLU A 246 -17.52 -10.87 14.17
N TYR A 247 -17.38 -10.20 13.02
CA TYR A 247 -17.31 -10.86 11.72
C TYR A 247 -16.15 -11.84 11.66
N LYS A 248 -14.94 -11.40 12.04
CA LYS A 248 -13.75 -12.23 12.13
C LYS A 248 -13.96 -13.43 13.03
N ARG A 249 -14.53 -13.25 14.22
CA ARG A 249 -14.82 -14.34 15.18
C ARG A 249 -15.71 -15.43 14.58
N ARG A 250 -16.74 -15.04 13.81
CA ARG A 250 -17.64 -16.01 13.14
C ARG A 250 -16.90 -16.80 12.05
N TRP A 251 -16.08 -16.13 11.25
CA TRP A 251 -15.29 -16.78 10.21
C TRP A 251 -14.19 -17.68 10.76
N ASP A 252 -13.43 -17.23 11.76
CA ASP A 252 -12.41 -18.05 12.40
C ASP A 252 -13.01 -19.34 12.99
N LYS A 253 -14.18 -19.23 13.63
CA LYS A 253 -14.92 -20.40 14.14
C LYS A 253 -15.30 -21.38 13.03
N TYR A 254 -15.80 -20.88 11.91
CA TYR A 254 -16.17 -21.72 10.76
C TYR A 254 -14.95 -22.37 10.11
N GLU A 255 -13.86 -21.61 9.94
CA GLU A 255 -12.61 -22.10 9.34
C GLU A 255 -11.92 -23.17 10.20
N GLU A 256 -12.04 -23.07 11.52
CA GLU A 256 -11.54 -24.07 12.47
C GLU A 256 -12.46 -25.30 12.57
N LYS A 257 -13.78 -25.09 12.77
CA LYS A 257 -14.72 -26.13 13.24
C LYS A 257 -15.74 -26.58 12.19
N GLY A 258 -15.74 -25.99 11.01
CA GLY A 258 -16.73 -26.26 9.97
C GLY A 258 -18.14 -25.82 10.34
N GLY A 259 -19.14 -26.39 9.67
CA GLY A 259 -20.55 -26.05 9.83
C GLY A 259 -21.07 -25.15 8.70
N GLU A 260 -22.10 -24.36 8.99
CA GLU A 260 -22.64 -23.39 8.03
C GLU A 260 -21.70 -22.18 7.93
N ALA A 261 -21.30 -21.82 6.71
CA ALA A 261 -20.45 -20.67 6.47
C ALA A 261 -21.18 -19.37 6.87
N PRO A 262 -20.51 -18.44 7.59
CA PRO A 262 -21.08 -17.13 7.85
C PRO A 262 -21.42 -16.39 6.55
N GLY A 263 -22.48 -15.58 6.58
CA GLY A 263 -22.79 -14.69 5.45
C GLY A 263 -21.62 -13.77 5.14
N ARG A 264 -21.22 -13.73 3.87
CA ARG A 264 -20.09 -12.93 3.39
C ARG A 264 -20.47 -11.46 3.22
N ASP A 265 -19.63 -10.56 3.71
CA ASP A 265 -19.74 -9.11 3.57
C ASP A 265 -18.38 -8.56 3.11
N LEU A 266 -18.33 -7.97 1.91
CA LEU A 266 -17.09 -7.54 1.28
C LEU A 266 -16.39 -6.39 2.04
N ALA A 267 -17.15 -5.52 2.71
CA ALA A 267 -16.58 -4.48 3.54
C ALA A 267 -15.91 -5.11 4.76
N MET A 268 -16.57 -6.07 5.40
CA MET A 268 -16.01 -6.79 6.55
C MET A 268 -14.87 -7.74 6.16
N ASP A 269 -14.83 -8.28 4.94
CA ASP A 269 -13.68 -9.03 4.41
C ASP A 269 -12.42 -8.16 4.40
N THR A 270 -12.54 -6.89 3.98
CA THR A 270 -11.43 -5.93 4.04
C THR A 270 -10.98 -5.67 5.47
N LEU A 271 -11.91 -5.41 6.39
CA LEU A 271 -11.57 -5.11 7.78
C LEU A 271 -11.02 -6.34 8.52
N ARG A 272 -11.51 -7.54 8.21
CA ARG A 272 -10.94 -8.80 8.68
C ARG A 272 -9.50 -8.95 8.21
N GLY A 273 -9.21 -8.67 6.94
CA GLY A 273 -7.85 -8.69 6.40
C GLY A 273 -6.92 -7.71 7.13
N VAL A 274 -7.42 -6.55 7.55
CA VAL A 274 -6.67 -5.63 8.43
C VAL A 274 -6.39 -6.23 9.80
N LEU A 275 -7.40 -6.81 10.45
CA LEU A 275 -7.26 -7.47 11.77
C LEU A 275 -6.32 -8.69 11.72
N GLU A 276 -6.09 -9.25 10.53
CA GLU A 276 -5.17 -10.38 10.29
C GLU A 276 -3.76 -9.92 9.89
N GLY A 277 -3.56 -8.61 9.67
CA GLY A 277 -2.29 -8.04 9.24
C GLY A 277 -1.99 -8.23 7.74
N GLU A 278 -2.96 -8.70 6.96
CA GLU A 278 -2.83 -8.90 5.51
C GLU A 278 -3.07 -7.61 4.70
N ILE A 279 -3.84 -6.68 5.26
CA ILE A 279 -4.14 -5.37 4.67
C ILE A 279 -3.59 -4.27 5.58
N LEU A 280 -2.79 -3.36 5.01
CA LEU A 280 -2.08 -2.31 5.73
C LEU A 280 -2.93 -1.04 5.86
N VAL A 281 -3.11 -0.50 7.08
CA VAL A 281 -3.90 0.74 7.25
C VAL A 281 -3.10 1.97 6.85
N GLN A 282 -3.69 2.78 5.98
CA GLN A 282 -3.11 3.98 5.38
C GLN A 282 -4.06 5.14 5.68
N ASN A 283 -3.77 5.89 6.76
CA ASN A 283 -4.76 6.77 7.37
C ASN A 283 -4.44 8.25 7.12
N HIS A 284 -5.27 8.93 6.32
CA HIS A 284 -5.27 10.39 6.20
C HIS A 284 -5.55 11.05 7.56
N CYS A 285 -4.62 11.86 8.06
CA CYS A 285 -4.84 12.62 9.28
C CYS A 285 -3.88 13.80 9.37
N TYR A 286 -4.36 14.96 9.83
CA TYR A 286 -3.51 16.15 9.94
C TYR A 286 -3.02 16.41 11.36
N ARG A 287 -3.94 16.41 12.33
CA ARG A 287 -3.66 16.85 13.69
C ARG A 287 -3.10 15.75 14.58
N ALA A 288 -2.23 16.15 15.51
CA ALA A 288 -1.55 15.25 16.44
C ALA A 288 -2.51 14.52 17.38
N ASP A 289 -3.49 15.23 17.92
CA ASP A 289 -4.48 14.66 18.84
C ASP A 289 -5.37 13.61 18.15
N GLU A 290 -5.75 13.83 16.90
CA GLU A 290 -6.53 12.87 16.12
C GLU A 290 -5.72 11.62 15.78
N MET A 291 -4.44 11.78 15.41
CA MET A 291 -3.54 10.64 15.20
C MET A 291 -3.38 9.80 16.47
N ALA A 292 -3.23 10.44 17.64
CA ALA A 292 -3.16 9.74 18.92
C ALA A 292 -4.45 8.93 19.20
N VAL A 293 -5.63 9.52 18.98
CA VAL A 293 -6.91 8.82 19.16
C VAL A 293 -7.06 7.64 18.20
N VAL A 294 -6.63 7.77 16.94
CA VAL A 294 -6.66 6.66 15.98
C VAL A 294 -5.72 5.52 16.42
N MET A 295 -4.53 5.82 16.96
CA MET A 295 -3.63 4.81 17.52
C MET A 295 -4.22 4.11 18.75
N ASP A 296 -4.92 4.83 19.63
CA ASP A 296 -5.59 4.21 20.77
C ASP A 296 -6.78 3.32 20.34
N MET A 297 -7.53 3.73 19.31
CA MET A 297 -8.54 2.88 18.69
C MET A 297 -7.91 1.62 18.05
N ALA A 298 -6.73 1.76 17.43
CA ALA A 298 -5.98 0.63 16.90
C ALA A 298 -5.63 -0.40 17.98
N LYS A 299 -5.20 0.06 19.16
CA LYS A 299 -4.97 -0.80 20.33
C LYS A 299 -6.26 -1.46 20.84
N GLU A 300 -7.38 -0.73 20.87
CA GLU A 300 -8.68 -1.26 21.31
C GLU A 300 -9.11 -2.48 20.49
N PHE A 301 -9.00 -2.40 19.16
CA PHE A 301 -9.50 -3.43 18.26
C PHE A 301 -8.44 -4.41 17.75
N GLY A 302 -7.16 -4.15 18.01
CA GLY A 302 -6.05 -5.03 17.64
C GLY A 302 -5.65 -4.93 16.16
N TYR A 303 -5.73 -3.74 15.56
CA TYR A 303 -5.11 -3.46 14.26
C TYR A 303 -3.90 -2.53 14.41
N HIS A 304 -3.15 -2.35 13.32
CA HIS A 304 -1.98 -1.47 13.30
C HIS A 304 -2.10 -0.45 12.15
N VAL A 305 -1.79 0.82 12.44
CA VAL A 305 -1.68 1.88 11.43
C VAL A 305 -0.27 1.85 10.84
N SER A 306 -0.15 1.51 9.56
CA SER A 306 1.13 1.45 8.86
C SER A 306 1.70 2.84 8.60
N ALA A 307 0.87 3.76 8.10
CA ALA A 307 1.25 5.16 8.00
C ALA A 307 0.08 6.12 8.19
N PHE A 308 0.36 7.27 8.81
CA PHE A 308 -0.47 8.47 8.71
C PHE A 308 -0.05 9.29 7.50
N HIS A 309 -1.03 9.74 6.73
CA HIS A 309 -0.82 10.53 5.52
C HIS A 309 -1.13 12.00 5.76
N HIS A 310 -0.36 12.86 5.12
CA HIS A 310 -0.22 14.31 5.35
C HIS A 310 0.40 14.65 6.70
N ALA A 311 -0.16 14.12 7.79
CA ALA A 311 0.42 14.09 9.13
C ALA A 311 1.10 15.42 9.53
N VAL A 312 0.38 16.53 9.27
CA VAL A 312 0.91 17.89 9.33
C VAL A 312 1.47 18.24 10.70
N GLU A 313 0.85 17.76 11.77
CA GLU A 313 1.31 17.97 13.14
C GLU A 313 2.08 16.80 13.74
N ALA A 314 2.53 15.84 12.92
CA ALA A 314 3.19 14.62 13.40
C ALA A 314 4.47 14.90 14.19
N TYR A 315 5.18 16.00 13.89
CA TYR A 315 6.33 16.47 14.67
C TYR A 315 6.04 16.62 16.17
N LYS A 316 4.78 16.83 16.58
CA LYS A 316 4.38 16.96 17.99
C LYS A 316 4.29 15.63 18.73
N ILE A 317 4.24 14.52 18.00
CA ILE A 317 3.98 13.16 18.53
C ILE A 317 4.93 12.12 17.92
N ALA A 318 6.14 12.53 17.52
CA ALA A 318 7.13 11.64 16.91
C ALA A 318 7.48 10.44 17.82
N ASP A 319 7.50 10.66 19.13
CA ASP A 319 7.67 9.65 20.16
C ASP A 319 6.54 8.61 20.15
N LEU A 320 5.29 9.05 20.04
CA LEU A 320 4.13 8.15 19.95
C LEU A 320 4.17 7.34 18.66
N LEU A 321 4.49 7.96 17.53
CA LEU A 321 4.61 7.27 16.24
C LEU A 321 5.68 6.17 16.30
N LYS A 322 6.85 6.49 16.84
CA LYS A 322 7.94 5.53 17.08
C LYS A 322 7.52 4.41 18.01
N ALA A 323 6.88 4.71 19.13
CA ALA A 323 6.43 3.72 20.11
C ALA A 323 5.39 2.74 19.54
N ASN A 324 4.59 3.18 18.57
CA ASN A 324 3.59 2.34 17.90
C ASN A 324 4.09 1.72 16.59
N ASN A 325 5.35 1.97 16.19
CA ASN A 325 5.92 1.56 14.91
C ASN A 325 5.09 2.05 13.70
N THR A 326 4.49 3.23 13.81
CA THR A 326 3.67 3.85 12.77
C THR A 326 4.48 4.91 12.03
N CYS A 327 4.44 4.88 10.70
CA CYS A 327 5.14 5.85 9.88
C CYS A 327 4.31 7.12 9.63
N ALA A 328 4.95 8.21 9.19
CA ALA A 328 4.30 9.44 8.74
C ALA A 328 4.73 9.83 7.32
N ALA A 329 3.78 9.91 6.40
CA ALA A 329 3.95 10.47 5.07
C ALA A 329 3.52 11.94 5.11
N VAL A 330 4.46 12.86 4.92
CA VAL A 330 4.22 14.31 5.04
C VAL A 330 4.52 15.04 3.74
N TRP A 331 4.05 16.29 3.63
CA TRP A 331 4.57 17.24 2.64
C TRP A 331 5.75 18.02 3.20
N ALA A 332 6.56 18.59 2.31
CA ALA A 332 7.64 19.48 2.71
C ALA A 332 7.10 20.85 3.15
N ASP A 333 6.11 21.40 2.44
CA ASP A 333 5.64 22.77 2.64
C ASP A 333 4.20 23.07 2.16
N TRP A 334 3.37 22.05 1.87
CA TRP A 334 1.98 22.27 1.47
C TRP A 334 1.04 22.31 2.69
N TYR A 335 0.64 23.51 3.09
CA TYR A 335 -0.19 23.74 4.28
C TYR A 335 -0.99 25.05 4.23
N GLY A 336 -1.77 25.35 5.29
CA GLY A 336 -2.51 26.61 5.43
C GLY A 336 -3.85 26.68 4.68
N PHE A 337 -4.25 25.63 3.98
CA PHE A 337 -5.50 25.57 3.20
C PHE A 337 -6.73 25.17 4.02
N LYS A 338 -6.55 24.72 5.27
CA LYS A 338 -7.58 24.36 6.26
C LYS A 338 -7.06 24.61 7.68
N MET A 339 -7.95 24.66 8.66
CA MET A 339 -7.57 24.87 10.06
C MET A 339 -6.69 23.72 10.59
N GLU A 340 -7.05 22.48 10.33
CA GLU A 340 -6.24 21.30 10.70
C GLU A 340 -4.88 21.21 9.99
N ALA A 341 -4.70 21.95 8.89
CA ALA A 341 -3.44 22.02 8.14
C ALA A 341 -2.68 23.33 8.41
N TYR A 342 -3.04 24.09 9.45
CA TYR A 342 -2.50 25.43 9.66
C TYR A 342 -1.20 25.44 10.46
N ASP A 343 -1.07 24.55 11.46
CA ASP A 343 0.11 24.49 12.34
C ASP A 343 1.20 23.57 11.79
N ALA A 344 1.40 23.63 10.47
CA ALA A 344 2.47 22.93 9.79
C ALA A 344 3.80 23.67 9.95
N MET A 345 4.89 22.93 9.89
CA MET A 345 6.24 23.50 9.80
C MET A 345 7.07 22.80 8.73
N PRO A 346 7.92 23.53 7.99
CA PRO A 346 8.81 22.95 6.99
C PRO A 346 9.77 21.87 7.53
N GLU A 347 10.04 21.88 8.84
CA GLU A 347 10.92 20.94 9.52
C GLU A 347 10.24 19.62 9.91
N ASN A 348 8.93 19.45 9.68
CA ASN A 348 8.15 18.30 10.17
C ASN A 348 8.83 16.95 9.88
N LEU A 349 9.17 16.70 8.59
CA LEU A 349 9.85 15.47 8.17
C LEU A 349 11.20 15.26 8.88
N ALA A 350 12.00 16.33 9.00
CA ALA A 350 13.32 16.26 9.62
C ALA A 350 13.24 16.01 11.15
N ILE A 351 12.25 16.59 11.83
CA ILE A 351 12.02 16.36 13.26
C ILE A 351 11.62 14.90 13.49
N LEU A 352 10.68 14.38 12.71
CA LEU A 352 10.25 12.99 12.81
C LEU A 352 11.41 12.01 12.67
N ASP A 353 12.24 12.21 11.65
CA ASP A 353 13.43 11.42 11.38
C ASP A 353 14.46 11.51 12.53
N LYS A 354 14.73 12.73 13.03
CA LYS A 354 15.64 12.96 14.14
C LYS A 354 15.21 12.24 15.43
N GLU A 355 13.91 12.21 15.72
CA GLU A 355 13.37 11.49 16.89
C GLU A 355 13.33 9.96 16.68
N GLY A 356 13.63 9.51 15.47
CA GLY A 356 13.67 8.10 15.07
C GLY A 356 12.30 7.51 14.77
N ALA A 357 11.32 8.36 14.43
CA ALA A 357 10.07 7.90 13.84
C ALA A 357 10.30 7.57 12.35
N CYS A 358 9.56 6.58 11.85
CA CYS A 358 9.55 6.28 10.42
C CYS A 358 8.86 7.42 9.67
N ALA A 359 9.56 8.12 8.76
CA ALA A 359 9.01 9.25 8.05
C ALA A 359 9.42 9.29 6.58
N MET A 360 8.54 9.84 5.74
CA MET A 360 8.72 9.89 4.29
C MET A 360 7.96 11.07 3.68
N ILE A 361 8.31 11.39 2.44
CA ILE A 361 7.58 12.35 1.62
C ILE A 361 6.51 11.63 0.78
N HIS A 362 5.45 12.34 0.42
CA HIS A 362 4.49 11.92 -0.61
C HIS A 362 4.04 13.12 -1.45
N SER A 363 3.38 12.86 -2.58
CA SER A 363 2.91 13.94 -3.45
C SER A 363 1.52 14.44 -3.10
N ASP A 364 0.52 13.56 -3.10
CA ASP A 364 -0.91 13.90 -3.13
C ASP A 364 -1.28 14.88 -4.27
N ASP A 365 -0.45 14.95 -5.32
CA ASP A 365 -0.63 15.86 -6.45
C ASP A 365 0.00 15.32 -7.73
N ALA A 366 -0.74 15.40 -8.83
CA ALA A 366 -0.32 14.89 -10.15
C ALA A 366 0.89 15.65 -10.75
N ASN A 367 1.20 16.86 -10.26
CA ASN A 367 2.40 17.60 -10.64
C ASN A 367 3.53 17.40 -9.62
N GLY A 368 3.21 17.39 -8.32
CA GLY A 368 4.14 17.18 -7.21
C GLY A 368 4.85 15.84 -7.26
N ILE A 369 4.17 14.79 -7.73
CA ILE A 369 4.72 13.45 -7.92
C ILE A 369 5.97 13.42 -8.82
N GLN A 370 6.07 14.39 -9.74
CA GLN A 370 7.20 14.52 -10.66
C GLN A 370 8.43 15.15 -10.02
N ARG A 371 8.37 15.51 -8.73
CA ARG A 371 9.36 16.36 -8.04
C ARG A 371 9.62 15.93 -6.59
N LEU A 372 9.29 14.70 -6.19
CA LEU A 372 9.49 14.23 -4.80
C LEU A 372 10.95 14.34 -4.32
N ASN A 373 11.93 14.20 -5.22
CA ASN A 373 13.34 14.49 -4.93
C ASN A 373 13.57 15.96 -4.53
N GLN A 374 12.87 16.90 -5.14
CA GLN A 374 12.91 18.32 -4.79
C GLN A 374 12.16 18.59 -3.48
N GLU A 375 11.05 17.90 -3.23
CA GLU A 375 10.33 17.97 -1.94
C GLU A 375 11.21 17.53 -0.77
N VAL A 376 11.97 16.43 -0.94
CA VAL A 376 12.97 16.01 0.06
C VAL A 376 14.10 17.03 0.19
N ALA A 377 14.56 17.64 -0.91
CA ALA A 377 15.55 18.71 -0.83
C ALA A 377 15.07 19.90 0.03
N LYS A 378 13.81 20.30 -0.11
CA LYS A 378 13.18 21.35 0.72
C LYS A 378 13.13 20.95 2.18
N ALA A 379 12.61 19.76 2.50
CA ALA A 379 12.54 19.27 3.87
C ALA A 379 13.92 19.15 4.53
N ARG A 380 14.91 18.63 3.79
CA ARG A 380 16.31 18.54 4.22
C ARG A 380 16.90 19.92 4.50
N ALA A 381 16.67 20.90 3.62
CA ALA A 381 17.16 22.26 3.80
C ALA A 381 16.57 22.93 5.06
N SER A 382 15.27 22.76 5.30
CA SER A 382 14.61 23.23 6.53
C SER A 382 15.22 22.57 7.77
N GLY A 383 15.41 21.26 7.75
CA GLY A 383 16.04 20.53 8.85
C GLY A 383 17.47 21.02 9.17
N ILE A 384 18.29 21.24 8.14
CA ILE A 384 19.65 21.79 8.29
C ILE A 384 19.61 23.20 8.87
N LYS A 385 18.70 24.05 8.38
CA LYS A 385 18.52 25.41 8.90
C LYS A 385 18.12 25.42 10.37
N ALA A 386 17.37 24.42 10.81
CA ALA A 386 17.01 24.19 12.21
C ALA A 386 18.11 23.49 13.04
N GLY A 387 19.32 23.30 12.48
CA GLY A 387 20.48 22.78 13.18
C GLY A 387 20.61 21.25 13.18
N MET A 388 19.85 20.55 12.35
CA MET A 388 19.95 19.09 12.21
C MET A 388 21.02 18.70 11.18
N HIS A 389 21.69 17.56 11.40
CA HIS A 389 22.63 17.02 10.43
C HIS A 389 21.97 15.91 9.62
N ILE A 390 21.71 16.17 8.34
CA ILE A 390 21.03 15.24 7.43
C ILE A 390 21.89 15.11 6.18
N SER A 391 22.51 13.94 5.97
CA SER A 391 23.29 13.69 4.77
C SER A 391 22.38 13.46 3.54
N GLU A 392 22.96 13.49 2.35
CA GLU A 392 22.22 13.29 1.09
C GLU A 392 21.70 11.86 0.98
N GLU A 393 22.57 10.90 1.27
CA GLU A 393 22.24 9.47 1.26
C GLU A 393 21.19 9.09 2.29
N HIS A 394 21.19 9.73 3.47
CA HIS A 394 20.15 9.52 4.48
C HIS A 394 18.82 10.15 4.04
N ALA A 395 18.82 11.37 3.51
CA ALA A 395 17.60 12.02 3.03
C ALA A 395 16.92 11.23 1.90
N TRP A 396 17.68 10.51 1.07
CA TRP A 396 17.10 9.66 0.02
C TRP A 396 16.20 8.55 0.58
N THR A 397 16.41 8.11 1.82
CA THR A 397 15.58 7.09 2.47
C THR A 397 14.11 7.51 2.56
N TRP A 398 13.84 8.83 2.67
CA TRP A 398 12.50 9.41 2.80
C TRP A 398 11.63 9.28 1.55
N LEU A 399 12.19 8.89 0.39
CA LEU A 399 11.44 8.65 -0.85
C LEU A 399 11.77 7.30 -1.51
N ALA A 400 12.45 6.41 -0.77
CA ALA A 400 12.90 5.10 -1.25
C ALA A 400 12.58 3.99 -0.24
N ILE A 401 13.49 3.65 0.69
CA ILE A 401 13.28 2.52 1.58
C ILE A 401 12.18 2.75 2.63
N ASN A 402 11.96 3.98 3.11
CA ASN A 402 10.92 4.26 4.10
C ASN A 402 9.50 4.03 3.55
N PRO A 403 9.12 4.59 2.37
CA PRO A 403 7.84 4.23 1.78
C PRO A 403 7.75 2.75 1.41
N ALA A 404 8.85 2.10 0.98
CA ALA A 404 8.85 0.64 0.76
C ALA A 404 8.51 -0.17 2.02
N ARG A 405 8.99 0.27 3.20
CA ARG A 405 8.68 -0.36 4.50
C ARG A 405 7.22 -0.17 4.88
N ALA A 406 6.71 1.05 4.75
CA ALA A 406 5.31 1.36 5.05
C ALA A 406 4.31 0.67 4.08
N LEU A 407 4.78 0.25 2.90
CA LEU A 407 4.03 -0.54 1.92
C LEU A 407 4.21 -2.06 2.06
N GLY A 408 5.10 -2.54 2.95
CA GLY A 408 5.37 -3.96 3.10
C GLY A 408 6.10 -4.60 1.92
N ILE A 409 6.91 -3.83 1.18
CA ILE A 409 7.67 -4.27 -0.01
C ILE A 409 9.18 -4.00 0.09
N ALA A 410 9.68 -3.63 1.27
CA ALA A 410 11.08 -3.27 1.50
C ALA A 410 12.07 -4.43 1.27
N ASP A 411 11.62 -5.67 1.30
CA ASP A 411 12.40 -6.86 0.93
C ASP A 411 12.62 -6.94 -0.60
N LYS A 412 11.74 -6.32 -1.39
CA LYS A 412 11.72 -6.41 -2.86
C LYS A 412 12.36 -5.22 -3.55
N THR A 413 12.11 -3.99 -3.08
CA THR A 413 12.59 -2.74 -3.73
C THR A 413 12.97 -1.66 -2.70
N GLY A 414 13.24 -0.44 -3.15
CA GLY A 414 13.55 0.73 -2.32
C GLY A 414 15.01 0.88 -1.92
N SER A 415 15.90 -0.06 -2.32
CA SER A 415 17.35 0.10 -2.17
C SER A 415 18.15 -0.65 -3.24
N LEU A 416 19.37 -0.19 -3.51
CA LEU A 416 20.33 -0.81 -4.42
C LEU A 416 21.12 -1.88 -3.66
N LYS A 417 20.46 -3.02 -3.41
CA LYS A 417 21.03 -4.14 -2.66
C LYS A 417 20.96 -5.43 -3.47
N PRO A 418 22.01 -6.27 -3.49
CA PRO A 418 21.98 -7.54 -4.20
C PRO A 418 20.73 -8.37 -3.89
N GLY A 419 20.10 -8.88 -4.95
CA GLY A 419 18.87 -9.68 -4.88
C GLY A 419 17.56 -8.89 -4.95
N LYS A 420 17.57 -7.58 -4.66
CA LYS A 420 16.39 -6.72 -4.84
C LYS A 420 16.12 -6.43 -6.32
N MET A 421 14.88 -6.05 -6.61
CA MET A 421 14.42 -5.61 -7.93
C MET A 421 15.30 -4.46 -8.44
N ALA A 422 15.64 -4.51 -9.72
CA ALA A 422 16.44 -3.47 -10.37
C ALA A 422 15.59 -2.26 -10.80
N ASP A 423 14.98 -1.61 -9.82
CA ASP A 423 14.32 -0.31 -9.99
C ASP A 423 15.38 0.79 -9.76
N VAL A 424 15.92 1.35 -10.85
CA VAL A 424 17.13 2.18 -10.82
C VAL A 424 16.89 3.47 -11.59
N VAL A 425 17.41 4.59 -11.07
CA VAL A 425 17.41 5.89 -11.77
C VAL A 425 18.83 6.40 -11.88
N LEU A 426 19.25 6.70 -13.11
CA LEU A 426 20.45 7.49 -13.39
C LEU A 426 20.03 8.94 -13.58
N TRP A 427 20.50 9.83 -12.71
CA TRP A 427 20.23 11.26 -12.74
C TRP A 427 21.35 12.01 -13.44
N ASN A 428 21.04 13.02 -14.24
CA ASN A 428 22.05 13.81 -14.97
C ASN A 428 22.91 14.73 -14.07
N GLY A 429 22.70 14.70 -12.76
CA GLY A 429 23.39 15.48 -11.75
C GLY A 429 22.95 15.07 -10.34
N ASN A 430 23.22 15.92 -9.34
CA ASN A 430 22.75 15.68 -7.97
C ASN A 430 21.21 15.72 -7.92
N PRO A 431 20.53 14.65 -7.47
CA PRO A 431 19.08 14.55 -7.56
C PRO A 431 18.34 15.56 -6.67
N PHE A 432 18.99 16.23 -5.72
CA PHE A 432 18.38 17.30 -4.92
C PHE A 432 18.43 18.69 -5.57
N SER A 433 19.07 18.83 -6.73
CA SER A 433 19.08 20.08 -7.50
C SER A 433 17.81 20.24 -8.33
N VAL A 434 17.25 21.45 -8.37
CA VAL A 434 16.09 21.80 -9.21
C VAL A 434 16.35 21.71 -10.71
N TYR A 435 17.62 21.70 -11.13
CA TYR A 435 18.03 21.55 -12.54
C TYR A 435 18.18 20.08 -12.96
N THR A 436 18.25 19.17 -12.00
CA THR A 436 18.51 17.76 -12.26
C THR A 436 17.25 17.06 -12.71
N ARG A 437 17.41 16.16 -13.69
CA ARG A 437 16.35 15.31 -14.25
C ARG A 437 16.82 13.86 -14.29
N PRO A 438 15.91 12.89 -14.24
CA PRO A 438 16.23 11.53 -14.66
C PRO A 438 16.85 11.58 -16.07
N GLU A 439 17.98 10.93 -16.27
CA GLU A 439 18.55 10.68 -17.60
C GLU A 439 18.06 9.33 -18.12
N MET A 440 18.06 8.31 -17.27
CA MET A 440 17.56 6.97 -17.58
C MET A 440 16.84 6.37 -16.37
N VAL A 441 15.75 5.64 -16.62
CA VAL A 441 14.99 4.93 -15.59
C VAL A 441 14.79 3.48 -16.00
N TRP A 442 15.14 2.58 -15.09
CA TRP A 442 14.91 1.14 -15.20
C TRP A 442 13.88 0.68 -14.18
N VAL A 443 12.96 -0.19 -14.60
CA VAL A 443 12.06 -0.93 -13.71
C VAL A 443 12.29 -2.41 -13.95
N ASP A 444 12.64 -3.15 -12.89
CA ASP A 444 13.11 -4.53 -13.00
C ASP A 444 14.17 -4.71 -14.12
N GLY A 445 15.13 -3.79 -14.19
CA GLY A 445 16.25 -3.83 -15.14
C GLY A 445 15.88 -3.57 -16.60
N ALA A 446 14.61 -3.35 -16.92
CA ALA A 446 14.17 -2.92 -18.23
C ALA A 446 14.24 -1.39 -18.34
N LEU A 447 14.94 -0.88 -19.36
CA LEU A 447 15.07 0.56 -19.61
C LEU A 447 13.73 1.12 -20.12
N LEU A 448 12.96 1.79 -19.26
CA LEU A 448 11.64 2.32 -19.61
C LEU A 448 11.67 3.81 -20.00
N TYR A 449 12.72 4.53 -19.61
CA TYR A 449 12.92 5.91 -20.01
C TYR A 449 14.40 6.17 -20.32
N ASP A 450 14.64 6.88 -21.43
CA ASP A 450 15.95 7.44 -21.78
C ASP A 450 15.75 8.84 -22.35
N ALA A 451 16.30 9.85 -21.67
CA ALA A 451 16.20 11.26 -22.07
C ALA A 451 16.83 11.53 -23.44
N LYS A 452 17.76 10.68 -23.90
CA LYS A 452 18.49 10.81 -25.18
C LYS A 452 17.89 9.99 -26.33
N ASP A 453 16.92 9.12 -26.05
CA ASP A 453 16.20 8.36 -27.07
C ASP A 453 14.73 8.79 -27.13
N PRO A 454 14.32 9.59 -28.13
CA PRO A 454 12.92 10.00 -28.31
C PRO A 454 11.93 8.83 -28.35
N LYS A 455 12.35 7.64 -28.83
CA LYS A 455 11.48 6.44 -28.88
C LYS A 455 11.19 5.84 -27.50
N ARG A 456 11.94 6.23 -26.48
CA ARG A 456 11.81 5.79 -25.08
C ARG A 456 11.25 6.89 -24.18
N ARG A 457 10.77 7.99 -24.75
CA ARG A 457 10.03 9.01 -24.00
C ARG A 457 8.56 8.59 -23.89
N PRO A 458 7.95 8.62 -22.69
CA PRO A 458 6.52 8.38 -22.54
C PRO A 458 5.72 9.35 -23.39
N VAL A 459 4.98 8.83 -24.36
CA VAL A 459 3.96 9.58 -25.10
C VAL A 459 2.68 8.76 -24.99
N SER A 460 1.65 9.34 -24.37
CA SER A 460 0.35 8.69 -24.32
C SER A 460 -0.32 8.81 -25.69
N ASP A 461 -0.89 7.72 -26.20
CA ASP A 461 -1.67 7.77 -27.44
C ASP A 461 -2.94 8.61 -27.28
N PHE A 462 -3.45 8.72 -26.05
CA PHE A 462 -4.54 9.60 -25.67
C PHE A 462 -4.21 11.10 -25.91
N GLU A 463 -2.95 11.49 -25.77
CA GLU A 463 -2.51 12.89 -25.94
C GLU A 463 -2.21 13.24 -27.41
N LEU A 464 -2.17 12.25 -28.31
CA LEU A 464 -1.86 12.49 -29.72
C LEU A 464 -2.86 13.44 -30.37
N GLY A 465 -2.34 14.53 -30.95
CA GLY A 465 -3.15 15.52 -31.64
C GLY A 465 -3.86 16.51 -30.70
N GLN A 466 -3.56 16.49 -29.40
CA GLN A 466 -4.01 17.50 -28.45
C GLN A 466 -3.00 18.67 -28.39
N PRO A 467 -3.34 19.86 -28.92
CA PRO A 467 -2.39 20.99 -28.95
C PRO A 467 -1.97 21.43 -27.55
N GLY A 468 -0.67 21.45 -27.27
CA GLY A 468 -0.11 21.89 -25.98
C GLY A 468 0.08 20.79 -24.93
N GLU A 469 -0.37 19.56 -25.18
CA GLU A 469 -0.29 18.41 -24.26
C GLU A 469 0.84 17.43 -24.63
N GLY A 470 2.07 17.93 -24.76
CA GLY A 470 3.26 17.07 -24.76
C GLY A 470 3.66 16.41 -26.11
N ASP A 471 3.03 16.77 -27.22
CA ASP A 471 3.42 16.24 -28.53
C ASP A 471 4.76 16.83 -29.04
N VAL A 472 5.85 16.08 -28.84
CA VAL A 472 6.88 15.90 -29.88
C VAL A 472 7.40 14.45 -29.81
N LYS A 473 7.05 13.63 -30.80
CA LYS A 473 7.71 12.34 -31.06
C LYS A 473 9.14 12.53 -31.53
#